data_AF-A0A183L0L5-F1
#
_entry.id   AF-A0A183L0L5-F1
#
_cell.length_a   1.000
_cell.length_b   1.000
_cell.length_c   1.000
_cell.angle_alpha   90.00
_cell.angle_beta   90.00
_cell.angle_gamma   90.00
#
_symmetry.space_group_name_H-M   'P 1'
#
loop_
_entity.id
_entity.type
_entity.pdbx_description
1 polymer ?
#
loop_
_entity_poly.entity_id
_entity_poly.type
_entity_poly.pdbx_seq_one_letter_code
_entity_poly.pdbx_strand_id
1 'polypeptide(L)'
;MLRRMREVIGQRTFDNRLFKQRFLSKLPQQVQAVLVSFHNNALDELAASADRILEITNSYNIEVFSAKEKPQTTQNDIKELCHSLARYLQLRNDHKRSHTAKEHFT
;
A
#
# COMPACT_ATOMS: atom_id res chain seq x y z
N MET A 1 -19.63 0.98 4.32
CA MET A 1 -20.19 0.29 5.52
C MET A 1 -19.34 0.46 6.79
N LEU A 2 -18.01 0.30 6.70
CA LEU A 2 -17.06 0.43 7.83
C LEU A 2 -17.11 1.75 8.61
N ARG A 3 -17.19 2.89 7.89
CA ARG A 3 -17.23 4.23 8.51
C ARG A 3 -18.44 4.36 9.44
N ARG A 4 -19.63 3.94 8.96
CA ARG A 4 -20.87 3.93 9.75
C ARG A 4 -20.80 3.01 10.97
N MET A 5 -20.22 1.82 10.85
CA MET A 5 -20.08 0.91 12.00
C MET A 5 -19.18 1.50 13.12
N ARG A 6 -18.12 2.23 12.75
CA ARG A 6 -17.27 2.94 13.72
C ARG A 6 -17.97 4.15 14.34
N GLU A 7 -18.78 4.86 13.57
CA GLU A 7 -19.62 5.94 14.10
C GLU A 7 -20.64 5.41 15.12
N VAL A 8 -21.24 4.24 14.87
CA VAL A 8 -22.22 3.60 15.77
C VAL A 8 -21.58 3.05 17.05
N ILE A 9 -20.40 2.44 16.96
CA ILE A 9 -19.69 1.86 18.12
C ILE A 9 -19.01 2.95 18.96
N GLY A 10 -18.84 4.15 18.40
CA GLY A 10 -18.14 5.26 19.03
C GLY A 10 -16.63 5.01 19.11
N GLN A 11 -15.87 6.09 19.34
CA GLN A 11 -14.40 6.03 19.43
C GLN A 11 -13.88 5.32 20.70
N ARG A 12 -14.79 4.81 21.55
CA ARG A 12 -14.48 4.11 22.80
C ARG A 12 -13.90 2.73 22.51
N THR A 13 -12.58 2.66 22.53
CA THR A 13 -11.78 1.47 22.92
C THR A 13 -12.09 0.15 22.21
N PHE A 14 -12.60 0.18 20.97
CA PHE A 14 -12.75 -1.05 20.19
C PHE A 14 -11.43 -1.36 19.48
N ASP A 15 -10.94 -2.60 19.61
CA ASP A 15 -9.67 -2.98 18.99
C ASP A 15 -9.78 -2.90 17.46
N ASN A 16 -9.04 -1.96 16.88
CA ASN A 16 -8.95 -1.75 15.44
C ASN A 16 -8.54 -3.02 14.69
N ARG A 17 -7.73 -3.91 15.30
CA ARG A 17 -7.36 -5.20 14.71
C ARG A 17 -8.55 -6.12 14.61
N LEU A 18 -9.34 -6.26 15.67
CA LEU A 18 -10.57 -7.06 15.68
C LEU A 18 -11.57 -6.54 14.65
N PHE A 19 -11.71 -5.22 14.54
CA PHE A 19 -12.63 -4.62 13.58
C PHE A 19 -12.19 -4.84 12.13
N LYS A 20 -10.88 -4.67 11.84
CA LYS A 20 -10.31 -5.03 10.54
C LYS A 20 -10.57 -6.50 10.21
N GLN A 21 -10.31 -7.40 11.16
CA GLN A 21 -10.52 -8.83 10.95
C GLN A 21 -12.00 -9.16 10.67
N ARG A 22 -12.93 -8.61 11.47
CA ARG A 22 -14.37 -8.80 11.27
C ARG A 22 -14.83 -8.23 9.93
N PHE A 23 -14.34 -7.07 9.54
CA PHE A 23 -14.66 -6.49 8.25
C PHE A 23 -14.20 -7.35 7.09
N LEU A 24 -12.94 -7.77 7.09
CA LEU A 24 -12.38 -8.62 6.03
C LEU A 24 -13.16 -9.94 5.89
N SER A 25 -13.65 -10.51 7.00
CA SER A 25 -14.45 -11.75 6.99
C SER A 25 -15.84 -11.60 6.35
N LYS A 26 -16.34 -10.38 6.13
CA LYS A 26 -17.64 -10.11 5.53
C LYS A 26 -17.57 -9.78 4.04
N LEU A 27 -16.36 -9.66 3.49
CA LEU A 27 -16.15 -9.34 2.08
C LEU A 27 -16.06 -10.60 1.22
N PRO A 28 -16.37 -10.52 -0.08
CA PRO A 28 -16.11 -11.60 -1.02
C PRO A 28 -14.64 -12.02 -1.00
N GLN A 29 -14.37 -13.30 -1.20
CA GLN A 29 -13.03 -13.89 -1.06
C GLN A 29 -11.98 -13.20 -1.96
N GLN A 30 -12.36 -12.82 -3.18
CA GLN A 30 -11.50 -12.07 -4.11
C GLN A 30 -11.08 -10.69 -3.57
N VAL A 31 -12.01 -9.97 -2.94
CA VAL A 31 -11.75 -8.67 -2.33
C VAL A 31 -10.90 -8.85 -1.07
N GLN A 32 -11.20 -9.86 -0.27
CA GLN A 32 -10.44 -10.19 0.93
C GLN A 32 -8.97 -10.50 0.59
N ALA A 33 -8.71 -11.33 -0.43
CA ALA A 33 -7.36 -11.71 -0.83
C ALA A 33 -6.50 -10.50 -1.22
N VAL A 34 -7.09 -9.54 -1.94
CA VAL A 34 -6.42 -8.28 -2.29
C VAL A 34 -6.19 -7.45 -1.04
N LEU A 35 -7.20 -7.25 -0.20
CA LEU A 35 -7.13 -6.39 0.98
C LEU A 35 -6.19 -6.89 2.09
N VAL A 36 -5.94 -8.20 2.19
CA VAL A 36 -4.96 -8.78 3.13
C VAL A 36 -3.54 -8.24 2.89
N SER A 37 -3.21 -7.85 1.66
CA SER A 37 -1.91 -7.24 1.32
C SER A 37 -1.72 -5.83 1.92
N PHE A 38 -2.82 -5.16 2.29
CA PHE A 38 -2.81 -3.78 2.80
C PHE A 38 -2.68 -3.72 4.33
N HIS A 39 -1.83 -4.56 4.92
CA HIS A 39 -1.80 -4.79 6.37
C HIS A 39 -1.49 -3.52 7.20
N ASN A 40 -0.80 -2.54 6.61
CA ASN A 40 -0.39 -1.30 7.27
C ASN A 40 -1.41 -0.16 7.17
N ASN A 41 -2.43 -0.29 6.32
CA ASN A 41 -3.31 0.83 6.01
C ASN A 41 -4.23 1.18 7.18
N ALA A 42 -4.64 2.44 7.26
CA ALA A 42 -5.67 2.86 8.21
C ALA A 42 -7.02 2.19 7.86
N LEU A 43 -7.93 2.12 8.83
CA LEU A 43 -9.24 1.49 8.64
C LEU A 43 -10.09 2.21 7.58
N ASP A 44 -10.02 3.54 7.50
CA ASP A 44 -10.68 4.34 6.46
C ASP A 44 -10.15 4.03 5.07
N GLU A 45 -8.83 3.90 4.94
CA GLU A 45 -8.17 3.59 3.68
C GLU A 45 -8.52 2.17 3.21
N LEU A 46 -8.58 1.22 4.16
CA LEU A 46 -9.01 -0.15 3.89
C LEU A 46 -10.47 -0.19 3.42
N ALA A 47 -11.35 0.64 4.01
CA ALA A 47 -12.73 0.78 3.58
C ALA A 47 -12.84 1.33 2.16
N ALA A 48 -12.16 2.43 1.88
CA ALA A 48 -12.17 3.07 0.56
C ALA A 48 -11.63 2.12 -0.51
N SER A 49 -10.59 1.35 -0.18
CA SER A 49 -10.03 0.33 -1.08
C SER A 49 -11.03 -0.79 -1.36
N ALA A 50 -11.74 -1.27 -0.33
CA ALA A 50 -12.78 -2.28 -0.49
C ALA A 50 -13.91 -1.80 -1.40
N ASP A 51 -14.41 -0.58 -1.17
CA ASP A 51 -15.48 0.02 -1.98
C ASP A 51 -15.04 0.13 -3.45
N ARG A 52 -13.81 0.59 -3.70
CA ARG A 52 -13.26 0.70 -5.06
C ARG A 52 -13.06 -0.64 -5.75
N ILE A 53 -12.58 -1.66 -5.03
CA ILE A 53 -12.41 -3.00 -5.61
C ILE A 53 -13.78 -3.60 -5.94
N LEU A 54 -14.77 -3.45 -5.05
CA LEU A 54 -16.13 -3.93 -5.27
C LEU A 54 -16.76 -3.28 -6.50
N GLU A 55 -16.58 -1.97 -6.68
CA GLU A 55 -17.02 -1.24 -7.87
C GLU A 55 -16.40 -1.80 -9.15
N ILE A 56 -15.10 -2.09 -9.13
CA ILE A 56 -14.37 -2.68 -10.27
C ILE A 56 -14.89 -4.10 -10.57
N THR A 57 -15.00 -4.96 -9.56
CA THR A 57 -15.46 -6.36 -9.73
C THR A 57 -16.94 -6.47 -10.11
N ASN A 58 -17.76 -5.48 -9.78
CA ASN A 58 -19.16 -5.45 -10.22
C ASN A 58 -19.27 -4.98 -11.68
N SER A 59 -18.34 -4.14 -12.13
CA SER A 59 -18.33 -3.61 -13.50
C SER A 59 -17.65 -4.56 -14.50
N TYR A 60 -16.72 -5.38 -14.02
CA TYR A 60 -15.96 -6.32 -14.82
C TYR A 60 -15.93 -7.68 -14.10
N ASN A 61 -16.21 -8.78 -14.82
CA ASN A 61 -15.98 -10.13 -14.30
C ASN A 61 -14.46 -10.36 -14.17
N ILE A 62 -13.86 -9.84 -13.10
CA ILE A 62 -12.44 -9.96 -12.81
C ILE A 62 -12.21 -11.13 -11.88
N GLU A 63 -11.44 -12.10 -12.36
CA GLU A 63 -10.88 -13.17 -11.54
C GLU A 63 -9.62 -12.67 -10.83
N VAL A 64 -9.56 -12.86 -9.51
CA VAL A 64 -8.38 -12.50 -8.71
C VAL A 64 -7.44 -13.70 -8.63
N PHE A 65 -6.29 -13.59 -9.28
CA PHE A 65 -5.23 -14.58 -9.20
C PHE A 65 -4.26 -14.23 -8.07
N SER A 66 -4.12 -15.13 -7.11
CA SER A 66 -3.03 -15.06 -6.14
C SER A 66 -1.79 -15.71 -6.77
N ALA A 67 -0.78 -14.91 -7.08
CA ALA A 67 0.53 -15.44 -7.43
C ALA A 67 1.09 -16.20 -6.21
N LYS A 68 1.03 -17.53 -6.25
CA LYS A 68 1.66 -18.40 -5.24
C LYS A 68 3.18 -18.38 -5.32
N GLU A 69 3.72 -17.87 -6.41
CA GLU A 69 5.16 -17.79 -6.61
C GLU A 69 5.71 -16.68 -5.71
N LYS A 70 6.55 -17.05 -4.74
CA LYS A 70 7.44 -16.08 -4.11
C LYS A 70 8.22 -15.42 -5.25
N PRO A 71 8.26 -14.09 -5.36
CA PRO A 71 9.25 -13.46 -6.22
C PRO A 71 10.60 -14.02 -5.77
N GLN A 72 11.24 -14.83 -6.61
CA GLN A 72 12.62 -15.24 -6.38
C GLN A 72 13.50 -14.04 -6.71
N THR A 73 13.31 -12.96 -5.96
CA THR A 73 14.26 -11.86 -5.95
C THR A 73 15.44 -12.38 -5.15
N THR A 74 16.53 -12.67 -5.84
CA THR A 74 17.74 -13.14 -5.17
C THR A 74 18.28 -12.03 -4.28
N GLN A 75 19.02 -12.40 -3.24
CA GLN A 75 19.72 -11.41 -2.40
C GLN A 75 20.62 -10.50 -3.24
N ASN A 76 21.11 -11.01 -4.37
CA ASN A 76 21.94 -10.26 -5.30
C ASN A 76 21.14 -9.17 -6.02
N ASP A 77 19.92 -9.46 -6.48
CA ASP A 77 19.05 -8.48 -7.14
C ASP A 77 18.70 -7.32 -6.19
N ILE A 78 18.41 -7.62 -4.92
CA ILE A 78 18.14 -6.60 -3.89
C ILE A 78 19.38 -5.73 -3.68
N LYS A 79 20.56 -6.36 -3.58
CA LYS A 79 21.83 -5.65 -3.38
C LYS A 79 22.15 -4.73 -4.56
N GLU A 80 21.97 -5.20 -5.79
CA GLU A 80 22.17 -4.39 -6.99
C GLU A 80 21.22 -3.19 -7.05
N LEU A 81 19.94 -3.40 -6.71
CA LEU A 81 18.95 -2.33 -6.61
C LEU A 81 19.37 -1.27 -5.57
N CYS A 82 19.78 -1.70 -4.37
CA CYS A 82 20.27 -0.78 -3.33
C CYS A 82 21.50 0.02 -3.81
N HIS A 83 22.46 -0.63 -4.49
CA HIS A 83 23.63 0.03 -5.05
C HIS A 83 23.25 1.04 -6.15
N SER A 84 22.28 0.70 -7.01
CA SER A 84 21.78 1.59 -8.06
C SER A 84 21.12 2.84 -7.47
N LEU A 85 20.27 2.65 -6.46
CA LEU A 85 19.60 3.75 -5.75
C LEU A 85 20.60 4.66 -5.04
N ALA A 86 21.60 4.09 -4.37
CA ALA A 86 22.66 4.87 -3.72
C ALA A 86 23.42 5.76 -4.72
N ARG A 87 23.78 5.22 -5.89
CA ARG A 87 24.42 5.98 -6.97
C ARG A 87 23.53 7.10 -7.50
N TYR A 88 22.25 6.82 -7.75
CA TYR A 88 21.31 7.82 -8.21
C TYR A 88 21.17 8.99 -7.21
N LEU A 89 21.08 8.67 -5.91
CA LEU A 89 20.97 9.69 -4.86
C LEU A 89 22.23 10.55 -4.76
N GLN A 90 23.42 9.96 -4.87
CA GLN A 90 24.69 10.70 -4.90
C GLN A 90 24.73 11.67 -6.08
N LEU A 91 24.44 11.19 -7.29
CA LEU A 91 24.40 12.02 -8.50
C LEU A 91 23.40 13.18 -8.36
N ARG A 92 22.21 12.90 -7.81
CA ARG A 92 21.18 13.92 -7.58
C ARG A 92 21.66 14.99 -6.59
N ASN A 93 22.39 14.59 -5.55
CA ASN A 93 22.93 15.52 -4.55
C ASN A 93 24.06 16.38 -5.13
N ASP A 94 24.95 15.80 -5.95
CA ASP A 94 26.02 16.54 -6.62
C ASP A 94 25.49 17.54 -7.64
N HIS A 95 24.45 17.16 -8.38
CA HIS A 95 23.76 18.06 -9.29
C HIS A 95 23.12 19.23 -8.54
N LYS A 96 22.42 18.97 -7.43
CA LYS A 96 21.84 20.04 -6.59
C LYS A 96 22.91 20.98 -6.04
N ARG A 97 24.03 20.43 -5.55
CA ARG A 97 25.16 21.20 -4.99
C ARG A 97 25.84 22.07 -6.04
N SER A 98 25.93 21.57 -7.28
CA SER A 98 26.52 22.28 -8.41
C SER A 98 25.65 23.44 -8.90
N HIS A 99 24.32 23.33 -8.79
CA HIS A 99 23.40 24.45 -9.09
C HIS A 99 23.48 25.55 -8.03
N THR A 100 23.46 25.19 -6.74
CA THR A 100 23.59 26.17 -5.66
C THR A 100 24.94 26.89 -5.65
N ALA A 101 26.01 26.23 -6.12
CA ALA A 101 27.32 26.86 -6.22
C ALA A 101 27.40 27.88 -7.36
N LYS A 102 26.66 27.69 -8.46
CA LYS A 102 26.69 28.60 -9.63
C LYS A 102 25.85 29.86 -9.44
N GLU A 103 24.81 29.81 -8.62
CA GLU A 103 23.97 30.97 -8.29
C GLU A 103 24.64 31.95 -7.30
N HIS A 104 25.68 31.52 -6.57
CA HIS A 104 26.43 32.36 -5.63
C HIS A 104 27.56 33.19 -6.27
N PHE A 105 27.87 32.98 -7.56
CA PHE A 105 28.92 33.69 -8.31
C PHE A 105 28.40 34.60 -9.43
N THR A 106 27.10 34.89 -9.44
CA THR A 106 26.45 35.93 -10.28
C THR A 106 25.81 36.97 -9.39
#